data_AF-A0A7X7BP69-F1
#
_entry.id   AF-A0A7X7BP69-F1
#
_cell.length_a   1.000
_cell.length_b   1.000
_cell.length_c   1.000
_cell.angle_alpha   90.00
_cell.angle_beta   90.00
_cell.angle_gamma   90.00
#
_symmetry.space_group_name_H-M   'P 1'
#
loop_
_entity.id
_entity.type
_entity.pdbx_description
1 polymer ?
#
loop_
_entity_poly.entity_id
_entity_poly.type
_entity_poly.pdbx_seq_one_letter_code
_entity_poly.pdbx_strand_id
1 'polypeptide(L)' 'MKLGTARMINKFSKVFLAAAVTGLILFFVVYFKGRIEFKYVSLPVMACFIGITWLATSKAAVMMLEEEKKKEAGTK' A
#
# COMPACT_ATOMS: atom_id res chain seq x y z
N MET A 1 -4.52 -6.92 18.84
CA MET A 1 -3.33 -6.87 17.95
C MET A 1 -2.33 -5.87 18.53
N LYS A 2 -1.03 -6.16 18.63
CA LYS A 2 -0.07 -5.21 19.26
C LYS A 2 0.23 -4.03 18.31
N LEU A 3 0.29 -2.81 18.85
CA LEU A 3 0.50 -1.56 18.10
C LEU A 3 1.78 -1.57 17.24
N GLY A 4 2.81 -2.29 17.70
CA GLY A 4 4.05 -2.50 16.95
C GLY A 4 3.87 -3.28 15.65
N THR A 5 3.03 -4.32 15.66
CA THR A 5 2.72 -5.14 14.47
C THR A 5 1.96 -4.33 13.42
N ALA A 6 1.01 -3.49 13.84
CA ALA A 6 0.24 -2.63 12.94
C ALA A 6 1.14 -1.59 12.24
N ARG A 7 2.07 -0.96 12.98
CA ARG A 7 3.08 -0.07 12.37
C ARG A 7 4.01 -0.77 11.39
N MET A 8 4.38 -2.01 11.68
CA MET A 8 5.22 -2.82 10.79
C MET A 8 4.49 -3.08 9.46
N ILE A 9 3.22 -3.47 9.52
CA ILE A 9 2.36 -3.68 8.34
C ILE A 9 2.22 -2.39 7.52
N ASN A 10 2.05 -1.23 8.17
CA ASN A 10 1.99 0.06 7.47
C ASN A 10 3.32 0.40 6.75
N LYS A 11 4.48 0.10 7.35
CA LYS A 11 5.78 0.26 6.68
C LYS A 11 5.89 -0.66 5.46
N PHE A 12 5.55 -1.94 5.59
CA PHE A 12 5.56 -2.89 4.47
C PHE A 12 4.61 -2.47 3.34
N SER A 13 3.43 -1.96 3.69
CA SER A 13 2.44 -1.46 2.72
C SER A 13 2.97 -0.30 1.90
N LYS A 14 3.76 0.61 2.50
CA LYS A 14 4.42 1.71 1.78
C LYS A 14 5.47 1.21 0.80
N VAL A 15 6.29 0.24 1.22
CA VAL A 15 7.33 -0.37 0.37
C VAL A 15 6.68 -1.10 -0.82
N PHE A 16 5.60 -1.84 -0.56
CA PHE A 16 4.84 -2.52 -1.60
C PHE A 16 4.24 -1.54 -2.61
N LEU A 17 3.62 -0.45 -2.14
CA LEU A 17 3.08 0.60 -3.01
C LEU A 17 4.18 1.25 -3.87
N ALA A 18 5.34 1.56 -3.27
CA ALA A 18 6.48 2.12 -4.00
C ALA A 18 7.00 1.17 -5.09
N ALA A 19 7.08 -0.13 -4.80
CA ALA A 19 7.46 -1.14 -5.77
C ALA A 19 6.43 -1.27 -6.90
N ALA A 20 5.13 -1.24 -6.58
CA ALA A 20 4.05 -1.29 -7.57
C ALA A 20 4.08 -0.08 -8.52
N VAL A 21 4.27 1.13 -7.99
CA VAL A 21 4.41 2.35 -8.80
C VAL A 21 5.65 2.29 -9.68
N THR A 22 6.77 1.80 -9.15
CA THR A 22 8.01 1.63 -9.92
C THR A 22 7.82 0.64 -11.06
N GLY A 23 7.13 -0.48 -10.81
CA GLY A 23 6.78 -1.46 -11.83
C GLY A 23 5.87 -0.88 -12.91
N LEU A 24 4.94 0.00 -12.53
CA LEU A 24 4.05 0.70 -13.46
C LEU A 24 4.83 1.66 -14.36
N ILE A 25 5.79 2.41 -13.81
CA ILE A 25 6.69 3.29 -14.60
C ILE A 25 7.51 2.47 -15.59
N LEU A 26 8.14 1.37 -15.14
CA LEU A 26 8.90 0.48 -16.02
C LEU A 26 8.03 -0.11 -17.12
N PHE A 27 6.82 -0.53 -16.79
CA PHE A 27 5.86 -1.02 -17.77
C PHE A 27 5.56 0.03 -18.84
N PHE A 28 5.28 1.28 -18.45
CA PHE A 28 5.03 2.36 -19.42
C PHE A 28 6.26 2.65 -20.30
N VAL A 29 7.48 2.65 -19.74
CA VAL A 29 8.71 2.83 -20.51
C VAL A 29 8.88 1.75 -21.58
N VAL A 30 8.55 0.49 -21.25
CA VAL A 30 8.62 -0.62 -22.21
C VAL A 30 7.45 -0.60 -23.20
N TYR A 31 6.25 -0.20 -22.76
CA TYR A 31 5.08 0.01 -23.61
C TYR A 31 5.33 1.09 -24.68
N PHE A 32 5.89 2.24 -24.32
CA PHE A 32 6.25 3.30 -25.28
C PHE A 32 7.30 2.87 -26.33
N LYS A 33 8.12 1.86 -26.02
CA LYS A 33 9.03 1.23 -26.98
C LYS A 33 8.33 0.26 -27.96
N GLY A 34 7.00 0.13 -27.90
CA GLY A 34 6.20 -0.74 -28.79
C GLY A 34 6.40 -2.23 -28.53
N ARG A 35 7.02 -2.61 -27.41
CA ARG A 35 7.37 -4.00 -27.09
C ARG A 35 6.24 -4.77 -26.41
N ILE A 36 5.19 -4.09 -25.97
CA ILE A 36 4.09 -4.67 -25.17
C ILE A 36 2.75 -4.11 -25.67
N GLU A 37 1.75 -4.97 -25.80
CA GLU A 37 0.39 -4.57 -26.17
C GLU A 37 -0.35 -3.89 -25.01
N PHE A 38 -1.21 -2.92 -25.35
CA PHE A 38 -1.99 -2.15 -24.36
C PHE A 38 -2.88 -3.03 -23.46
N LYS A 39 -3.24 -4.24 -23.90
CA LYS A 39 -4.02 -5.23 -23.13
C LYS A 39 -3.37 -5.55 -21.78
N TYR A 40 -2.05 -5.47 -21.68
CA TYR A 40 -1.29 -5.78 -20.47
C TYR A 40 -1.19 -4.61 -19.47
N VAL A 41 -1.67 -3.40 -19.82
CA VAL A 41 -1.73 -2.24 -18.90
C VAL A 41 -2.62 -2.52 -17.69
N SER A 42 -3.65 -3.35 -17.87
CA SER A 42 -4.60 -3.70 -16.81
C SER A 42 -3.94 -4.35 -15.58
N LEU A 43 -2.88 -5.14 -15.77
CA LEU A 43 -2.16 -5.84 -14.71
C LEU A 43 -1.42 -4.91 -13.73
N PRO A 44 -0.51 -4.03 -14.17
CA PRO A 44 0.17 -3.09 -13.27
C PRO A 44 -0.80 -2.09 -12.64
N VAL A 45 -1.85 -1.68 -13.36
CA VAL A 45 -2.89 -0.79 -12.82
C VAL A 45 -3.65 -1.48 -11.67
N MET A 46 -4.10 -2.72 -11.85
CA MET A 46 -4.73 -3.52 -10.79
C MET A 46 -3.81 -3.69 -9.57
N ALA A 47 -2.52 -3.99 -9.80
CA ALA A 47 -1.54 -4.13 -8.72
C ALA A 47 -1.39 -2.83 -7.89
N CYS A 48 -1.42 -1.66 -8.56
CA CYS A 48 -1.41 -0.37 -7.87
C CYS A 48 -2.69 -0.14 -7.05
N PHE A 49 -3.87 -0.45 -7.60
CA PHE A 49 -5.13 -0.32 -6.85
C PHE A 49 -5.17 -1.20 -5.60
N ILE A 50 -4.69 -2.44 -5.70
CA ILE A 50 -4.57 -3.34 -4.55
C ILE A 50 -3.61 -2.74 -3.51
N GLY A 51 -2.45 -2.23 -3.96
CA GLY A 51 -1.47 -1.60 -3.08
C GLY A 51 -2.00 -0.36 -2.35
N ILE A 52 -2.75 0.50 -3.05
CA ILE A 52 -3.37 1.70 -2.46
C ILE A 52 -4.42 1.30 -1.43
N THR A 53 -5.29 0.35 -1.78
CA THR A 53 -6.35 -0.14 -0.90
C THR A 53 -5.77 -0.77 0.36
N TRP A 54 -4.73 -1.60 0.22
CA TRP A 54 -4.03 -2.24 1.33
C TRP A 54 -3.32 -1.23 2.25
N LEU A 55 -2.76 -0.16 1.69
CA LEU A 55 -2.14 0.92 2.45
C LEU A 55 -3.19 1.74 3.21
N ALA A 56 -4.34 2.03 2.59
CA ALA A 56 -5.44 2.75 3.23
C ALA A 56 -6.01 1.96 4.42
N THR A 57 -6.29 0.67 4.25
CA THR A 57 -6.79 -0.21 5.31
C THR A 57 -5.76 -0.38 6.43
N SER A 58 -4.48 -0.57 6.10
CA SER A 58 -3.41 -0.68 7.09
C SER A 58 -3.23 0.61 7.90
N LYS A 59 -3.38 1.78 7.28
CA LYS A 59 -3.31 3.08 7.97
C LYS A 59 -4.51 3.30 8.89
N ALA A 60 -5.71 2.96 8.44
CA ALA A 60 -6.93 3.05 9.26
C ALA A 60 -6.85 2.13 10.48
N ALA A 61 -6.37 0.89 10.30
CA ALA A 61 -6.17 -0.06 11.40
C ALA A 61 -5.15 0.45 12.45
N VAL A 62 -4.06 1.10 12.02
CA VAL A 62 -3.09 1.71 12.94
C VAL A 62 -3.72 2.86 13.74
N MET A 63 -4.49 3.74 13.09
CA MET A 63 -5.13 4.88 13.76
C MET A 63 -6.12 4.42 14.81
N MET A 64 -6.97 3.44 14.49
CA MET A 64 -7.92 2.89 15.48
C MET A 64 -7.21 2.26 16.68
N LEU A 65 -6.14 1.50 16.45
CA LEU A 65 -5.34 0.92 17.54
C LEU A 65 -4.61 1.99 18.38
N GLU A 66 -4.19 3.11 17.77
CA GLU A 66 -3.60 4.24 18.49
C GLU A 66 -4.63 5.00 19.33
N GLU A 67 -5.87 5.13 18.84
CA GLU A 67 -6.99 5.72 19.60
C GLU A 67 -7.40 4.85 20.79
N GLU A 68 -7.52 3.53 20.61
CA GLU A 68 -7.80 2.60 21.72
C GLU A 68 -6.73 2.70 22.80
N LYS A 69 -5.45 2.69 22.41
CA LYS A 69 -4.34 2.79 23.36
C LYS A 69 -4.28 4.14 24.09
N LYS A 70 -4.69 5.23 23.44
CA LYS A 70 -4.80 6.57 24.07
C LYS A 70 -5.96 6.65 25.05
N LYS A 71 -7.11 6.06 24.73
CA LYS A 71 -8.27 5.98 25.64
C LYS A 71 -7.95 5.17 26.90
N GLU A 72 -7.25 4.04 26.76
CA GLU A 72 -6.79 3.24 27.90
C GLU A 72 -5.77 3.97 28.78
N ALA A 73 -4.91 4.81 28.19
CA ALA A 73 -3.91 5.59 28.94
C ALA A 73 -4.49 6.82 29.66
N GLY A 74 -5.61 7.38 29.19
CA GLY A 74 -6.29 8.53 29.81
C GLY A 74 -7.27 8.17 30.93
N THR A 75 -7.47 6.87 31.20
CA THR A 75 -8.38 6.35 32.25
C THR A 75 -7.59 5.81 33.44
N LYS A 76 -6.49 6.49 33.82
CA LYS A 76 -5.71 6.23 35.04
C LYS A 76 -5.43 7.53 35.77
#